data_AF-A0A9D7E9F5-F1
#
_entry.id   AF-A0A9D7E9F5-F1
#
_cell.length_a   1.000
_cell.length_b   1.000
_cell.length_c   1.000
_cell.angle_alpha   90.00
_cell.angle_beta   90.00
_cell.angle_gamma   90.00
#
_symmetry.space_group_name_H-M   'P 1'
#
loop_
_entity.id
_entity.type
_entity.pdbx_description
1 polymer ?
#
loop_
_entity_poly.entity_id
_entity_poly.type
_entity_poly.pdbx_seq_one_letter_code
_entity_poly.pdbx_strand_id
1 'polypeptide(L)'
;MRIGILARRPEPEMLPLIADLLDRMPRSGLVPVVDQSVAGQLATQGLGREVATFPTDQVPADLDLVISLGGDGTFLRSVGLVARQGIPVLGVNLGRLGFLAAIRTEELDEALEHLSKRQFTLEERILLSL
;
A
#
# COMPACT_ATOMS: atom_id res chain seq x y z
N MET A 1 -8.02 11.32 1.17
CA MET A 1 -6.82 10.92 1.94
C MET A 1 -5.70 10.58 0.97
N ARG A 2 -4.46 10.99 1.24
CA ARG A 2 -3.27 10.63 0.44
C ARG A 2 -2.72 9.30 0.95
N ILE A 3 -2.70 8.30 0.08
CA ILE A 3 -2.39 6.93 0.45
C ILE A 3 -1.15 6.47 -0.33
N GLY A 4 -0.09 6.12 0.38
CA GLY A 4 1.12 5.57 -0.22
C GLY A 4 0.92 4.10 -0.61
N ILE A 5 1.34 3.71 -1.80
CA ILE A 5 1.29 2.32 -2.27
C ILE A 5 2.70 1.75 -2.36
N LEU A 6 2.97 0.74 -1.53
CA LEU A 6 4.25 0.02 -1.50
C LEU A 6 4.03 -1.45 -1.87
N ALA A 7 4.87 -1.98 -2.75
CA ALA A 7 4.97 -3.42 -3.00
C ALA A 7 6.43 -3.78 -3.27
N ARG A 8 6.89 -4.93 -2.79
CA ARG A 8 8.26 -5.39 -3.04
C ARG A 8 8.26 -6.49 -4.07
N ARG A 9 8.74 -6.18 -5.28
CA ARG A 9 8.84 -7.14 -6.40
C ARG A 9 7.56 -7.99 -6.53
N PRO A 10 6.38 -7.36 -6.67
CA PRO A 10 5.15 -8.09 -6.91
C PRO A 10 5.33 -9.06 -8.08
N GLU A 11 4.77 -10.26 -7.94
CA GLU A 11 4.75 -11.22 -9.04
C GLU A 11 3.95 -10.63 -10.21
N PRO A 12 4.34 -10.89 -11.48
CA PRO A 12 3.66 -10.30 -12.64
C PRO A 12 2.15 -10.50 -12.65
N GLU A 13 1.68 -11.64 -12.14
CA GLU A 13 0.25 -11.97 -11.99
C GLU A 13 -0.52 -11.04 -11.04
N MET A 14 0.17 -10.37 -10.12
CA MET A 14 -0.43 -9.42 -9.18
C MET A 14 -0.56 -8.00 -9.75
N LEU A 15 0.21 -7.66 -10.79
CA LEU A 15 0.21 -6.31 -11.35
C LEU A 15 -1.15 -5.84 -11.88
N PRO A 16 -1.98 -6.68 -12.54
CA PRO A 16 -3.34 -6.31 -12.91
C PRO A 16 -4.21 -5.91 -11.72
N LEU A 17 -4.07 -6.62 -10.59
CA LEU A 17 -4.80 -6.29 -9.36
C LEU A 17 -4.33 -4.96 -8.76
N ILE A 18 -3.02 -4.70 -8.76
CA ILE A 18 -2.49 -3.41 -8.31
C ILE A 18 -3.00 -2.28 -9.21
N ALA A 19 -3.05 -2.49 -10.53
CA ALA A 19 -3.59 -1.51 -11.47
C ALA A 19 -5.07 -1.23 -11.20
N ASP A 20 -5.88 -2.27 -10.99
CA ASP A 20 -7.31 -2.14 -10.65
C ASP A 20 -7.50 -1.36 -9.33
N LEU A 21 -6.71 -1.68 -8.30
CA LEU A 21 -6.70 -0.94 -7.03
C LEU A 21 -6.45 0.56 -7.26
N LEU A 22 -5.44 0.92 -8.05
CA LEU A 22 -5.11 2.31 -8.37
C LEU A 22 -6.26 3.02 -9.11
N ASP A 23 -6.97 2.33 -9.99
CA ASP A 23 -8.11 2.88 -10.75
C ASP A 23 -9.35 3.09 -9.86
N ARG A 24 -9.47 2.34 -8.77
CA ARG A 24 -10.61 2.35 -7.84
C ARG A 24 -10.45 3.38 -6.72
N MET A 25 -9.24 3.59 -6.23
CA MET A 25 -8.97 4.53 -5.13
C MET A 25 -9.53 5.95 -5.36
N PRO A 26 -9.33 6.59 -6.55
CA PRO A 26 -9.91 7.91 -6.82
C PRO A 26 -11.44 7.95 -6.78
N ARG A 27 -12.11 6.85 -7.17
CA ARG A 27 -13.58 6.74 -7.14
C ARG A 27 -14.12 6.76 -5.71
N SER A 28 -13.31 6.32 -4.75
CA SER A 28 -13.62 6.34 -3.31
C SER A 28 -13.05 7.58 -2.60
N GLY A 29 -12.60 8.61 -3.33
CA GLY A 29 -12.03 9.84 -2.72
C GLY A 29 -10.65 9.66 -2.09
N LEU A 30 -9.94 8.57 -2.43
CA LEU A 30 -8.58 8.29 -2.01
C LEU A 30 -7.61 8.71 -3.11
N VAL A 31 -6.51 9.34 -2.73
CA VAL A 31 -5.49 9.85 -3.66
C VAL A 31 -4.27 8.93 -3.55
N PRO A 32 -4.06 8.00 -4.50
CA PRO A 32 -2.89 7.14 -4.49
C PRO A 32 -1.62 7.94 -4.81
N VAL A 33 -0.56 7.66 -4.07
CA VAL A 33 0.82 8.04 -4.38
C VAL A 33 1.64 6.76 -4.39
N VAL A 34 2.33 6.45 -5.49
CA VAL A 34 2.85 5.10 -5.74
C VAL A 34 4.38 5.08 -5.69
N ASP A 35 4.96 4.06 -5.07
CA ASP A 35 6.40 3.85 -5.13
C ASP A 35 6.88 3.71 -6.59
N GLN A 36 7.97 4.39 -6.94
CA GLN A 36 8.53 4.42 -8.30
C GLN A 36 8.87 3.02 -8.83
N SER A 37 9.30 2.08 -7.98
CA SER A 37 9.57 0.70 -8.42
C SER A 37 8.29 -0.02 -8.83
N VAL A 38 7.19 0.18 -8.09
CA VAL A 38 5.87 -0.36 -8.46
C VAL A 38 5.35 0.28 -9.74
N ALA A 39 5.42 1.61 -9.85
CA ALA A 39 4.98 2.34 -11.04
C ALA A 39 5.76 1.91 -12.31
N GLY A 40 7.07 1.70 -12.19
CA GLY A 40 7.91 1.19 -13.29
C GLY A 40 7.53 -0.23 -13.71
N GLN A 41 7.23 -1.12 -12.77
CA GLN A 41 6.78 -2.49 -13.07
C GLN A 41 5.41 -2.50 -13.79
N LEU A 42 4.47 -1.66 -13.35
CA LEU A 42 3.21 -1.48 -14.06
C LEU A 42 3.41 -0.97 -15.48
N ALA A 43 4.26 0.06 -15.67
CA ALA A 43 4.55 0.64 -16.97
C ALA A 43 5.15 -0.39 -17.95
N THR A 44 6.12 -1.19 -17.49
CA THR A 44 6.76 -2.23 -18.32
C THR A 44 5.82 -3.35 -18.76
N GLN A 45 4.71 -3.56 -18.05
CA GLN A 45 3.67 -4.54 -18.41
C GLN A 45 2.48 -3.92 -19.18
N GLY A 46 2.58 -2.64 -19.58
CA GLY A 46 1.47 -1.95 -20.25
C GLY A 46 0.29 -1.60 -19.32
N LEU A 47 0.50 -1.67 -18.00
CA LEU A 47 -0.49 -1.35 -16.95
C LEU A 47 -0.21 -0.01 -16.28
N GLY A 48 0.63 0.84 -16.89
CA GLY A 48 0.96 2.16 -16.35
C GLY A 48 -0.28 3.03 -16.14
N ARG A 49 -0.20 3.91 -15.14
CA ARG A 49 -1.24 4.88 -14.80
C ARG A 49 -0.60 6.24 -14.54
N GLU A 50 -1.34 7.30 -14.85
CA GLU A 50 -0.96 8.65 -14.47
C GLU A 50 -1.31 8.86 -12.99
N VAL A 51 -0.34 8.55 -12.14
CA VAL A 51 -0.45 8.67 -10.68
C VAL A 51 0.80 9.34 -10.14
N ALA A 52 0.65 10.09 -9.04
CA ALA A 52 1.79 10.66 -8.36
C ALA A 52 2.72 9.54 -7.86
N THR A 53 4.04 9.74 -7.94
CA THR A 53 5.02 8.74 -7.50
C THR A 53 6.03 9.32 -6.51
N PHE A 54 6.68 8.45 -5.74
CA PHE A 54 7.75 8.82 -4.82
C PHE A 54 8.92 7.80 -4.86
N PRO A 55 10.16 8.21 -4.52
CA PRO A 55 11.30 7.29 -4.45
C PRO A 55 11.12 6.26 -3.33
N THR A 56 11.53 5.01 -3.55
CA THR A 56 11.28 3.89 -2.61
C THR A 56 11.75 4.11 -1.18
N ASP A 57 12.81 4.90 -1.00
CA ASP A 57 13.44 5.21 0.29
C ASP A 57 13.04 6.58 0.85
N GLN A 58 12.22 7.35 0.13
CA GLN A 58 11.79 8.69 0.51
C GLN A 58 10.26 8.78 0.47
N VAL A 59 9.63 8.13 1.45
CA VAL A 59 8.17 8.19 1.63
C VAL A 59 7.77 9.61 2.04
N PRO A 60 6.83 10.27 1.32
CA PRO A 60 6.37 11.61 1.66
C PRO A 60 5.74 11.68 3.06
N ALA A 61 6.08 12.72 3.82
CA ALA A 61 5.58 12.93 5.18
C ALA A 61 4.11 13.38 5.25
N ASP A 62 3.52 13.76 4.12
CA ASP A 62 2.14 14.22 3.99
C ASP A 62 1.15 13.10 3.64
N LEU A 63 1.58 11.83 3.71
CA LEU A 63 0.69 10.68 3.55
C LEU A 63 -0.13 10.45 4.81
N ASP A 64 -1.42 10.17 4.63
CA ASP A 64 -2.31 9.80 5.73
C ASP A 64 -2.09 8.35 6.19
N LEU A 65 -1.69 7.46 5.26
CA LEU A 65 -1.48 6.02 5.48
C LEU A 65 -0.67 5.41 4.32
N VAL A 66 0.02 4.30 4.56
CA VAL A 66 0.61 3.46 3.53
C VAL A 66 -0.08 2.10 3.45
N ILE A 67 -0.44 1.67 2.24
CA ILE A 67 -0.84 0.29 1.95
C ILE A 67 0.40 -0.48 1.50
N SER A 68 0.71 -1.53 2.26
CA SER A 68 1.77 -2.49 1.96
C SER A 68 1.18 -3.72 1.29
N LEU A 69 1.42 -3.86 -0.02
CA LEU A 69 0.91 -4.94 -0.86
C LEU A 69 1.93 -6.10 -0.92
N GLY A 70 1.59 -7.21 -0.27
CA GLY A 70 2.41 -8.42 -0.21
C GLY A 70 2.34 -9.12 1.15
N GLY A 71 3.29 -10.01 1.41
CA GLY A 71 3.36 -10.73 2.69
C GLY A 71 4.03 -9.94 3.83
N ASP A 72 4.26 -10.62 4.94
CA ASP A 72 4.82 -10.03 6.18
C ASP A 72 6.18 -9.35 5.97
N GLY A 73 7.04 -9.90 5.11
CA GLY A 73 8.33 -9.27 4.79
C GLY A 73 8.20 -7.93 4.06
N THR A 74 7.15 -7.76 3.24
CA THR A 74 6.83 -6.48 2.62
C THR A 74 6.25 -5.52 3.66
N PHE A 75 5.35 -6.00 4.52
CA PHE A 75 4.78 -5.22 5.62
C PHE A 75 5.86 -4.66 6.57
N LEU A 76 6.76 -5.51 7.06
CA LEU A 76 7.85 -5.09 7.96
C LEU A 76 8.77 -4.06 7.30
N ARG A 77 9.06 -4.22 6.01
CA ARG A 77 9.84 -3.23 5.26
C ARG A 77 9.10 -1.90 5.17
N SER A 78 7.80 -1.92 4.86
CA SER A 78 6.96 -0.72 4.81
C SER A 78 6.96 -0.01 6.15
N VAL A 79 6.81 -0.74 7.27
CA VAL A 79 6.94 -0.19 8.63
C VAL A 79 8.30 0.48 8.84
N GLY A 80 9.41 -0.18 8.45
CA GLY A 80 10.75 0.41 8.57
C GLY A 80 10.94 1.74 7.82
N LEU A 81 10.23 1.94 6.71
CA LEU A 81 10.30 3.18 5.91
C LEU A 81 9.51 4.34 6.56
N VAL A 82 8.44 4.04 7.29
CA VAL A 82 7.48 5.06 7.74
C VAL A 82 7.39 5.23 9.25
N ALA A 83 7.94 4.29 10.03
CA ALA A 83 7.83 4.30 11.49
C ALA A 83 8.35 5.59 12.12
N ARG A 84 9.44 6.17 11.59
CA ARG A 84 9.99 7.46 12.09
C ARG A 84 9.05 8.64 11.84
N GLN A 85 8.15 8.54 10.87
CA GLN A 85 7.20 9.58 10.49
C GLN A 85 5.84 9.39 11.18
N GLY A 86 5.63 8.26 11.87
CA GLY A 86 4.36 7.94 12.51
C GLY A 86 3.21 7.65 11.53
N ILE A 87 3.52 7.39 10.25
CA ILE A 87 2.48 7.11 9.24
C ILE A 87 1.97 5.67 9.45
N PRO A 88 0.64 5.47 9.61
CA PRO A 88 0.06 4.14 9.74
C PRO A 88 0.31 3.24 8.52
N VAL A 89 0.37 1.92 8.73
CA VAL A 89 0.54 0.93 7.68
C VAL A 89 -0.62 -0.06 7.67
N LEU A 90 -1.28 -0.21 6.52
CA LEU A 90 -2.25 -1.28 6.25
C LEU A 90 -1.57 -2.38 5.44
N GLY A 91 -1.52 -3.60 5.97
CA GLY A 91 -1.00 -4.77 5.25
C GLY A 91 -2.08 -5.48 4.45
N VAL A 92 -1.90 -5.57 3.14
CA VAL A 92 -2.78 -6.35 2.25
C VAL A 92 -2.00 -7.51 1.68
N ASN A 93 -2.48 -8.72 1.95
CA ASN A 93 -1.87 -9.93 1.49
C ASN A 93 -2.37 -10.27 0.08
N LEU A 94 -1.44 -10.25 -0.87
CA LEU A 94 -1.70 -10.55 -2.28
C LEU A 94 -1.63 -12.06 -2.61
N GLY A 95 -1.31 -12.91 -1.63
CA GLY A 95 -1.16 -14.35 -1.81
C GLY A 95 -1.73 -15.13 -0.63
N ARG A 96 -0.92 -15.98 0.01
CA ARG A 96 -1.35 -16.77 1.18
C ARG A 96 -1.38 -15.92 2.44
N LEU A 97 -2.44 -16.05 3.24
CA LEU A 97 -2.62 -15.34 4.51
C LEU A 97 -1.37 -15.44 5.40
N GLY A 98 -0.88 -14.27 5.83
CA GLY A 98 0.29 -14.10 6.69
C GLY A 98 -0.14 -13.77 8.12
N PHE A 99 0.82 -13.49 9.00
CA PHE A 99 0.50 -13.13 10.39
C PHE A 99 0.24 -11.63 10.57
N LEU A 100 0.87 -10.78 9.76
CA LEU A 100 0.85 -9.32 9.93
C LEU A 100 -0.02 -8.63 8.87
N ALA A 101 -0.02 -9.13 7.64
CA ALA A 101 -0.90 -8.64 6.58
C ALA A 101 -2.30 -9.25 6.75
N ALA A 102 -3.22 -8.45 7.32
CA ALA A 102 -4.52 -8.90 7.79
C ALA A 102 -5.62 -8.89 6.72
N ILE A 103 -5.49 -8.07 5.67
CA ILE A 103 -6.54 -7.91 4.64
C ILE A 103 -6.23 -8.82 3.45
N ARG A 104 -7.20 -9.63 3.02
CA ARG A 104 -7.09 -10.38 1.76
C ARG A 104 -7.54 -9.54 0.57
N THR A 105 -7.14 -9.95 -0.62
CA THR A 105 -7.55 -9.31 -1.88
C THR A 105 -9.06 -9.16 -2.00
N GLU A 106 -9.85 -10.15 -1.55
CA GLU A 106 -11.31 -10.14 -1.66
C GLU A 106 -11.97 -9.11 -0.72
N GLU A 107 -11.25 -8.67 0.33
CA GLU A 107 -11.70 -7.71 1.35
C GLU A 107 -11.23 -6.28 1.02
N LEU A 108 -10.50 -6.09 -0.08
CA LEU A 108 -9.90 -4.82 -0.45
C LEU A 108 -10.95 -3.73 -0.69
N ASP A 109 -12.09 -4.09 -1.28
CA ASP A 109 -13.21 -3.19 -1.56
C ASP A 109 -13.77 -2.57 -0.28
N GLU A 110 -14.06 -3.42 0.70
CA GLU A 110 -14.55 -3.01 2.02
C GLU A 110 -13.50 -2.18 2.75
N ALA A 111 -12.22 -2.58 2.68
CA ALA A 111 -11.13 -1.83 3.28
C ALA A 111 -11.00 -0.42 2.69
N LEU A 112 -11.10 -0.25 1.37
CA LEU A 112 -11.07 1.06 0.72
C LEU A 112 -12.28 1.92 1.12
N GLU A 113 -13.47 1.32 1.24
CA GLU A 113 -14.66 2.02 1.70
C GLU A 113 -14.48 2.51 3.16
N HIS A 114 -13.99 1.64 4.05
CA HIS A 114 -13.68 2.03 5.42
C HIS A 114 -12.60 3.12 5.50
N LEU A 115 -11.53 3.03 4.70
CA LEU A 115 -10.53 4.10 4.61
C LEU A 115 -11.16 5.42 4.17
N SER A 116 -12.00 5.41 3.13
CA SER A 116 -12.67 6.62 2.63
C SER A 116 -13.55 7.30 3.68
N LYS A 117 -14.21 6.49 4.52
CA LYS A 117 -15.08 6.94 5.61
C LYS A 117 -14.34 7.16 6.93
N ARG A 118 -13.02 6.94 6.98
CA ARG A 118 -12.20 6.94 8.21
C ARG A 118 -12.73 6.00 9.30
N GLN A 119 -13.26 4.85 8.89
CA GLN A 119 -13.83 3.81 9.75
C GLN A 119 -12.79 2.71 10.02
N PHE A 120 -11.74 3.06 10.76
CA PHE A 120 -10.70 2.11 11.16
C PHE A 120 -10.15 2.48 12.54
N THR A 121 -9.50 1.52 13.18
CA THR A 121 -8.75 1.74 14.42
C THR A 121 -7.26 1.63 14.14
N LEU A 122 -6.47 2.37 14.92
CA LEU A 122 -5.03 2.24 14.91
C LEU A 122 -4.62 1.27 16.02
N GLU A 123 -3.75 0.32 15.68
CA GLU A 123 -3.10 -0.57 16.64
C GLU A 123 -1.63 -0.16 16.75
N GLU A 124 -1.22 0.24 17.95
CA GLU A 124 0.18 0.54 18.23
C GLU A 124 0.98 -0.75 18.42
N ARG A 125 2.14 -0.85 17.75
CA ARG A 125 3.04 -1.99 17.86
C ARG A 125 4.42 -1.55 18.29
N ILE A 126 5.03 -2.29 19.21
CA ILE A 126 6.36 -2.00 19.74
C ILE A 126 7.42 -2.42 18.73
N LEU A 127 8.35 -1.50 18.45
CA LEU A 127 9.59 -1.75 17.71
C LEU A 127 10.76 -1.74 18.69
N LEU A 128 11.61 -2.76 18.67
CA LEU A 128 12.81 -2.80 19.52
C LEU A 128 13.88 -1.82 19.04
N SER A 129 14.07 -1.74 17.72
CA SER A 129 14.96 -0.80 17.05
C SER A 129 14.56 -0.63 15.58
N LEU A 130 15.02 0.45 14.95
CA LEU A 130 14.85 0.75 13.52
C LEU A 130 16.18 0.65 12.78
#